data_AF-A0A6L5QZT1-F1
#
_entry.id   AF-A0A6L5QZT1-F1
#
_cell.length_a   1.000
_cell.length_b   1.000
_cell.length_c   1.000
_cell.angle_alpha   90.00
_cell.angle_beta   90.00
_cell.angle_gamma   90.00
#
_symmetry.space_group_name_H-M   'P 1'
#
loop_
_entity.id
_entity.type
_entity.pdbx_description
1 polymer ?
#
loop_
_entity_poly.entity_id
_entity_poly.type
_entity_poly.pdbx_seq_one_letter_code
_entity_poly.pdbx_strand_id
1 'polypeptide(L)'
;MIGEIDDAIRALVRRSEGIAADIEVALDAPTKEWAARRNAPTVDLFLYDIREDMRRREHGFTEVRDEHGVVTNRVPAPRFFKLSYLVTAWTQRPDDEHRLLDALLRCFLQYDAVPDSFVVDTLAETGLPCSINVALPPPEDRAFADVWSSLGGELKPSLDVVITAPMTRGISYPVGPPVDRVETRLSAASLGVTDEVRNLPRVGPDRARPRR
;
A
#
# COMPACT_ATOMS: atom_id res chain seq x y z
N MET A 1 4.23 -0.70 -12.40
CA MET A 1 4.57 -0.79 -10.96
C MET A 1 5.85 -1.59 -10.74
N ILE A 2 5.85 -2.92 -10.83
CA ILE A 2 7.06 -3.73 -10.50
C ILE A 2 8.26 -3.34 -11.36
N GLY A 3 8.11 -3.25 -12.69
CA GLY A 3 9.20 -2.84 -13.58
C GLY A 3 9.71 -1.41 -13.30
N GLU A 4 8.82 -0.48 -12.92
CA GLU A 4 9.23 0.89 -12.54
C GLU A 4 10.04 0.88 -11.25
N ILE A 5 9.68 0.03 -10.29
CA ILE A 5 10.47 -0.18 -9.07
C ILE A 5 11.81 -0.84 -9.39
N ASP A 6 11.84 -1.87 -10.23
CA ASP A 6 13.08 -2.53 -10.67
C ASP A 6 14.06 -1.53 -11.30
N ASP A 7 13.55 -0.64 -12.16
CA ASP A 7 14.35 0.42 -12.78
C ASP A 7 14.79 1.48 -11.76
N ALA A 8 13.92 1.84 -10.81
CA ALA A 8 14.24 2.77 -9.73
C ALA A 8 15.36 2.23 -8.84
N ILE A 9 15.27 0.99 -8.33
CA ILE A 9 16.29 0.42 -7.46
C ILE A 9 17.63 0.27 -8.19
N ARG A 10 17.58 -0.16 -9.45
CA ARG A 10 18.78 -0.31 -10.27
C ARG A 10 19.46 1.05 -10.46
N ALA A 11 18.68 2.11 -10.69
CA ALA A 11 19.21 3.45 -10.84
C ALA A 11 19.77 4.01 -9.53
N LEU A 12 19.13 3.73 -8.38
CA LEU A 12 19.64 4.12 -7.06
C LEU A 12 21.00 3.48 -6.78
N VAL A 13 21.09 2.15 -6.97
CA VAL A 13 22.34 1.40 -6.78
C VAL A 13 23.45 1.91 -7.69
N ARG A 14 23.16 2.14 -8.98
CA ARG A 14 24.16 2.67 -9.95
C ARG A 14 24.64 4.08 -9.63
N ARG A 15 23.84 4.89 -8.91
CA ARG A 15 24.20 6.26 -8.51
C ARG A 15 24.88 6.31 -7.14
N SER A 16 24.94 5.20 -6.41
CA SER A 16 25.52 5.18 -5.08
C SER A 16 27.02 5.48 -5.10
N GLU A 17 27.46 6.34 -4.19
CA GLU A 17 28.86 6.44 -3.86
C GLU A 17 29.37 5.09 -3.32
N GLY A 18 30.55 4.65 -3.77
CA GLY A 18 31.14 3.37 -3.37
C GLY A 18 30.78 2.16 -4.23
N ILE A 19 29.84 2.30 -5.18
CA ILE A 19 29.56 1.28 -6.20
C ILE A 19 30.17 1.74 -7.51
N ALA A 20 31.18 1.01 -7.98
CA ALA A 20 31.88 1.36 -9.22
C ALA A 20 30.97 1.12 -10.44
N ALA A 21 31.14 1.96 -11.48
CA ALA A 21 30.26 1.95 -12.65
C ALA A 21 30.38 0.67 -13.51
N ASP A 22 31.46 -0.10 -13.33
CA ASP A 22 31.72 -1.39 -13.97
C ASP A 22 31.11 -2.58 -13.22
N ILE A 23 30.54 -2.37 -12.03
CA ILE A 23 29.80 -3.39 -11.30
C ILE A 23 28.43 -3.60 -11.97
N GLU A 24 28.15 -4.84 -12.35
CA GLU A 24 26.88 -5.20 -12.97
C GLU A 24 25.75 -5.21 -11.93
N VAL A 25 24.54 -4.83 -12.34
CA VAL A 25 23.33 -4.89 -11.50
C VAL A 25 22.29 -5.79 -12.17
N ALA A 26 22.08 -6.97 -11.58
CA ALA A 26 21.16 -8.00 -12.04
C ALA A 26 19.86 -8.05 -11.21
N LEU A 27 18.84 -8.72 -11.75
CA LEU A 27 17.54 -8.98 -11.11
C LEU A 27 17.18 -10.48 -11.18
N ASP A 28 18.15 -11.31 -11.53
CA ASP A 28 17.90 -12.73 -11.80
C ASP A 28 17.82 -13.50 -10.48
N ALA A 29 17.28 -14.72 -10.52
CA ALA A 29 17.45 -15.62 -9.39
C ALA A 29 18.94 -16.02 -9.28
N PRO A 30 19.60 -15.85 -8.12
CA PRO A 30 21.01 -16.16 -7.96
C PRO A 30 21.22 -17.67 -7.75
N THR A 31 20.89 -18.47 -8.77
CA THR A 31 21.10 -19.92 -8.75
C THR A 31 22.58 -20.26 -8.86
N LYS A 32 22.94 -21.51 -8.55
CA LYS A 32 24.31 -22.00 -8.70
C LYS A 32 24.85 -21.85 -10.12
N GLU A 33 24.04 -22.15 -11.14
CA GLU A 33 24.42 -21.99 -12.55
C GLU A 33 24.53 -20.52 -12.96
N TRP A 34 23.71 -19.64 -12.38
CA TRP A 34 23.81 -18.20 -12.59
C TRP A 34 25.13 -17.68 -12.01
N ALA A 35 25.43 -18.02 -10.76
CA ALA A 35 26.66 -17.62 -10.07
C ALA A 35 27.93 -18.13 -10.79
N ALA A 36 27.93 -19.39 -11.26
CA ALA A 36 29.06 -20.00 -11.94
C ALA A 36 29.43 -19.34 -13.29
N ARG A 37 28.51 -18.58 -13.89
CA ARG A 37 28.75 -17.86 -15.16
C ARG A 37 29.33 -16.47 -14.97
N ARG A 38 29.41 -15.96 -13.74
CA ARG A 38 29.85 -14.59 -13.44
C ARG A 38 31.37 -14.53 -13.31
N ASN A 39 31.97 -13.66 -14.11
CA ASN A 39 33.41 -13.38 -14.08
C ASN A 39 33.74 -11.97 -13.57
N ALA A 40 32.73 -11.11 -13.43
CA ALA A 40 32.84 -9.73 -12.99
C ALA A 40 32.06 -9.48 -11.70
N PRO A 41 32.49 -8.52 -10.86
CA PRO A 41 31.72 -8.11 -9.68
C PRO A 41 30.29 -7.74 -10.05
N THR A 42 29.32 -8.33 -9.37
CA THR A 42 27.89 -8.15 -9.66
C THR A 42 27.12 -7.94 -8.36
N VAL A 43 26.23 -6.95 -8.35
CA VAL A 43 25.14 -6.83 -7.37
C VAL A 43 23.90 -7.47 -7.98
N ASP A 44 23.27 -8.36 -7.25
CA ASP A 44 22.00 -8.96 -7.67
C ASP A 44 20.87 -8.50 -6.73
N LEU A 45 19.78 -8.04 -7.33
CA LEU A 45 18.62 -7.49 -6.65
C LEU A 45 17.42 -8.42 -6.92
N PHE A 46 17.44 -9.62 -6.34
CA PHE A 46 16.47 -10.66 -6.65
C PHE A 46 15.13 -10.43 -5.94
N LEU A 47 14.04 -10.20 -6.69
CA LEU A 47 12.68 -10.10 -6.15
C LEU A 47 12.16 -11.49 -5.74
N TYR A 48 12.15 -11.79 -4.45
CA TYR A 48 11.83 -13.13 -3.95
C TYR A 48 10.40 -13.26 -3.38
N ASP A 49 9.73 -12.14 -3.08
CA ASP A 49 8.38 -12.13 -2.51
C ASP A 49 7.60 -10.86 -2.86
N ILE A 50 6.29 -11.03 -3.09
CA ILE A 50 5.34 -9.95 -3.41
C ILE A 50 4.06 -10.15 -2.60
N ARG A 51 3.70 -9.17 -1.77
CA ARG A 51 2.54 -9.30 -0.87
C ARG A 51 1.75 -8.02 -0.72
N GLU A 52 0.43 -8.11 -0.60
CA GLU A 52 -0.39 -6.97 -0.18
C GLU A 52 -0.14 -6.66 1.31
N ASP A 53 0.06 -5.39 1.65
CA ASP A 53 0.06 -4.95 3.06
C ASP A 53 -1.38 -4.85 3.57
N MET A 54 -1.85 -5.98 4.12
CA MET A 54 -3.20 -6.09 4.69
C MET A 54 -3.44 -5.16 5.89
N ARG A 55 -2.40 -4.62 6.54
CA ARG A 55 -2.57 -3.66 7.64
C ARG A 55 -2.96 -2.28 7.15
N ARG A 56 -2.53 -1.92 5.93
CA ARG A 56 -2.88 -0.67 5.23
C ARG A 56 -4.08 -0.82 4.31
N ARG A 57 -4.78 -1.96 4.39
CA ARG A 57 -5.98 -2.24 3.60
C ARG A 57 -7.14 -1.38 4.08
N GLU A 58 -7.26 -0.20 3.47
CA GLU A 58 -8.41 0.66 3.66
C GLU A 58 -9.63 0.14 2.89
N HIS A 59 -10.79 0.31 3.50
CA HIS A 59 -12.09 0.08 2.88
C HIS A 59 -12.78 1.43 2.81
N GLY A 60 -13.06 1.90 1.60
CA GLY A 60 -13.65 3.22 1.40
C GLY A 60 -13.54 3.68 -0.03
N PHE A 61 -14.26 4.75 -0.32
CA PHE A 61 -14.24 5.45 -1.58
C PHE A 61 -13.79 6.88 -1.36
N THR A 62 -12.85 7.34 -2.19
CA THR A 62 -12.51 8.74 -2.35
C THR A 62 -13.39 9.33 -3.45
N GLU A 63 -13.98 10.49 -3.17
CA GLU A 63 -14.83 11.21 -4.10
C GLU A 63 -13.98 12.05 -5.06
N VAL A 64 -14.13 11.80 -6.35
CA VAL A 64 -13.55 12.61 -7.42
C VAL A 64 -14.56 13.69 -7.77
N ARG A 65 -14.13 14.94 -7.72
CA ARG A 65 -14.95 16.13 -8.00
C ARG A 65 -14.55 16.76 -9.33
N ASP A 66 -15.51 17.33 -10.03
CA ASP A 66 -15.26 18.18 -11.20
C ASP A 66 -14.83 19.60 -10.82
N GLU A 67 -14.62 20.46 -11.82
CA GLU A 67 -14.24 21.88 -11.65
C GLU A 67 -15.28 22.71 -10.89
N HIS A 68 -16.54 22.24 -10.84
CA HIS A 68 -17.64 22.87 -10.13
C HIS A 68 -17.81 22.31 -8.71
N GLY A 69 -16.94 21.39 -8.28
CA GLY A 69 -16.97 20.75 -6.97
C GLY A 69 -18.00 19.64 -6.83
N VAL A 70 -18.67 19.25 -7.92
CA VAL A 70 -19.67 18.18 -7.94
C VAL A 70 -18.94 16.84 -7.98
N VAL A 71 -19.32 15.91 -7.10
CA VAL A 71 -18.79 14.55 -7.13
C VAL A 71 -19.28 13.90 -8.42
N THR A 72 -18.36 13.42 -9.25
CA THR A 72 -18.68 12.72 -10.51
C THR A 72 -18.44 11.22 -10.39
N ASN A 73 -17.43 10.84 -9.61
CA ASN A 73 -16.99 9.47 -9.47
C ASN A 73 -16.55 9.17 -8.04
N ARG A 74 -16.58 7.88 -7.70
CA ARG A 74 -16.01 7.33 -6.49
C ARG A 74 -14.95 6.30 -6.86
N VAL A 75 -13.73 6.53 -6.42
CA VAL A 75 -12.61 5.60 -6.61
C VAL A 75 -12.29 4.94 -5.28
N PRO A 76 -12.07 3.62 -5.23
CA PRO A 76 -11.69 2.99 -3.98
C PRO A 76 -10.29 3.41 -3.52
N ALA A 77 -10.02 3.26 -2.22
CA ALA A 77 -8.68 3.47 -1.67
C ALA A 77 -7.61 2.60 -2.38
N PRO A 78 -6.37 3.11 -2.53
CA PRO A 78 -5.27 2.37 -3.16
C PRO A 78 -4.89 1.13 -2.35
N ARG A 79 -4.22 0.20 -3.04
CA ARG A 79 -3.64 -1.00 -2.43
C ARG A 79 -2.15 -0.79 -2.23
N PHE A 80 -1.60 -1.31 -1.15
CA PHE A 80 -0.17 -1.26 -0.91
C PHE A 80 0.41 -2.64 -1.10
N PHE A 81 1.46 -2.75 -1.91
CA PHE A 81 2.18 -4.00 -2.14
C PHE A 81 3.62 -3.87 -1.66
N LYS A 82 4.07 -4.86 -0.89
CA LYS A 82 5.46 -5.05 -0.47
C LYS A 82 6.15 -5.90 -1.53
N LEU A 83 7.23 -5.36 -2.08
CA LEU A 83 8.17 -6.02 -2.97
C LEU A 83 9.45 -6.26 -2.19
N SER A 84 9.76 -7.51 -1.87
CA SER A 84 10.93 -7.87 -1.08
C SER A 84 12.06 -8.36 -2.00
N TYR A 85 13.15 -7.61 -2.00
CA TYR A 85 14.35 -7.89 -2.77
C TYR A 85 15.43 -8.45 -1.86
N LEU A 86 16.01 -9.57 -2.27
CA LEU A 86 17.18 -10.14 -1.65
C LEU A 86 18.42 -9.61 -2.38
N VAL A 87 19.10 -8.65 -1.76
CA VAL A 87 20.26 -7.98 -2.33
C VAL A 87 21.53 -8.75 -1.97
N THR A 88 22.29 -9.18 -2.98
CA THR A 88 23.51 -9.97 -2.80
C THR A 88 24.68 -9.39 -3.59
N ALA A 89 25.89 -9.59 -3.08
CA ALA A 89 27.14 -9.20 -3.73
C ALA A 89 27.91 -10.44 -4.17
N TRP A 90 28.33 -10.46 -5.44
CA TRP A 90 29.07 -11.55 -6.04
C TRP A 90 30.43 -11.06 -6.51
N THR A 91 31.49 -11.50 -5.85
CA THR A 91 32.87 -11.16 -6.22
C THR A 91 33.79 -12.39 -6.07
N GLN A 92 35.10 -12.22 -6.30
CA GLN A 92 36.06 -13.31 -6.11
C GLN A 92 36.47 -13.52 -4.64
N ARG A 93 36.30 -12.50 -3.78
CA ARG A 93 36.82 -12.50 -2.40
C ARG A 93 35.70 -12.10 -1.42
N PRO A 94 35.50 -12.85 -0.32
CA PRO A 94 34.49 -12.49 0.68
C PRO A 94 34.64 -11.07 1.25
N ASP A 95 35.87 -10.57 1.43
CA ASP A 95 36.10 -9.20 1.90
C ASP A 95 35.53 -8.14 0.94
N ASP A 96 35.61 -8.38 -0.37
CA ASP A 96 35.08 -7.47 -1.37
C ASP A 96 33.55 -7.57 -1.46
N GLU A 97 32.98 -8.76 -1.23
CA GLU A 97 31.53 -8.94 -1.06
C GLU A 97 31.02 -8.12 0.12
N HIS A 98 31.70 -8.19 1.28
CA HIS A 98 31.32 -7.43 2.47
C HIS A 98 31.43 -5.92 2.27
N ARG A 99 32.47 -5.45 1.57
CA ARG A 99 32.63 -4.02 1.22
C ARG A 99 31.52 -3.54 0.30
N LEU A 100 31.14 -4.35 -0.69
CA LEU A 100 30.06 -4.02 -1.60
C LEU A 100 28.70 -4.00 -0.87
N LEU A 101 28.48 -4.94 0.06
CA LEU A 101 27.29 -4.93 0.92
C LEU A 101 27.26 -3.74 1.88
N ASP A 102 28.40 -3.30 2.44
CA ASP A 102 28.47 -2.07 3.25
C ASP A 102 28.10 -0.83 2.41
N ALA A 103 28.61 -0.74 1.17
CA ALA A 103 28.26 0.34 0.25
C ALA A 103 26.76 0.33 -0.09
N LEU A 104 26.18 -0.85 -0.37
CA LEU A 104 24.75 -1.02 -0.62
C LEU A 104 23.89 -0.65 0.59
N LEU A 105 24.30 -1.07 1.79
CA LEU A 105 23.59 -0.71 3.02
C LEU A 105 23.60 0.81 3.22
N ARG A 106 24.75 1.46 3.06
CA ARG A 106 24.86 2.94 3.10
C ARG A 106 24.05 3.62 2.00
N CYS A 107 23.93 3.01 0.83
CA CYS A 107 23.07 3.50 -0.24
C CYS A 107 21.61 3.53 0.20
N PHE A 108 21.06 2.38 0.61
CA PHE A 108 19.64 2.28 0.94
C PHE A 108 19.26 3.07 2.20
N LEU A 109 20.16 3.20 3.18
CA LEU A 109 19.93 4.03 4.36
C LEU A 109 19.76 5.52 4.08
N GLN A 110 20.11 6.01 2.89
CA GLN A 110 19.89 7.40 2.50
C GLN A 110 18.45 7.70 2.08
N TYR A 111 17.63 6.66 1.88
CA TYR A 111 16.30 6.80 1.28
C TYR A 111 15.23 6.16 2.16
N ASP A 112 14.37 6.98 2.77
CA ASP A 112 13.13 6.51 3.41
C ASP A 112 12.05 6.15 2.38
N ALA A 113 12.18 6.69 1.16
CA ALA A 113 11.28 6.45 0.03
C ALA A 113 12.04 6.55 -1.30
N VAL A 114 11.49 5.92 -2.34
CA VAL A 114 11.94 6.08 -3.73
C VAL A 114 11.84 7.56 -4.10
N PRO A 115 12.94 8.19 -4.58
CA PRO A 115 12.91 9.60 -4.96
C PRO A 115 11.88 9.91 -6.04
N ASP A 116 11.26 11.09 -5.96
CA ASP A 116 10.19 11.54 -6.87
C ASP A 116 10.58 11.47 -8.36
N SER A 117 11.87 11.61 -8.68
CA SER A 117 12.39 11.48 -10.05
C SER A 117 12.17 10.09 -10.67
N PHE A 118 11.90 9.07 -9.85
CA PHE A 118 11.63 7.70 -10.26
C PHE A 118 10.17 7.27 -10.02
N VAL A 119 9.36 8.12 -9.39
CA VAL A 119 7.93 7.88 -9.19
C VAL A 119 7.21 8.33 -10.46
N VAL A 120 7.13 7.43 -11.44
CA VAL A 120 6.56 7.69 -12.77
C VAL A 120 5.38 6.77 -13.05
N ASP A 121 4.60 7.11 -14.09
CA ASP A 121 3.52 6.29 -14.62
C ASP A 121 2.61 5.74 -13.51
N THR A 122 2.56 4.41 -13.33
CA THR A 122 1.60 3.80 -12.40
C THR A 122 1.93 4.06 -10.93
N LEU A 123 3.18 4.38 -10.59
CA LEU A 123 3.54 4.83 -9.23
C LEU A 123 3.03 6.24 -8.95
N ALA A 124 3.07 7.11 -9.96
CA ALA A 124 2.66 8.51 -9.83
C ALA A 124 1.13 8.67 -9.71
N GLU A 125 0.34 7.72 -10.22
CA GLU A 125 -1.13 7.77 -10.22
C GLU A 125 -1.75 7.98 -8.83
N THR A 126 -1.11 7.46 -7.79
CA THR A 126 -1.64 7.57 -6.43
C THR A 126 -1.19 8.85 -5.71
N GLY A 127 -0.14 9.51 -6.18
CA GLY A 127 0.50 10.65 -5.50
C GLY A 127 1.08 10.32 -4.12
N LEU A 128 1.20 9.04 -3.77
CA LEU A 128 1.69 8.56 -2.49
C LEU A 128 3.14 8.04 -2.63
N PRO A 129 3.98 8.22 -1.59
CA PRO A 129 5.38 7.79 -1.67
C PRO A 129 5.53 6.27 -1.63
N CYS A 130 6.56 5.76 -2.32
CA CYS A 130 6.96 4.36 -2.23
C CYS A 130 8.05 4.21 -1.15
N SER A 131 7.70 3.72 0.04
CA SER A 131 8.67 3.64 1.14
C SER A 131 9.68 2.52 0.94
N ILE A 132 10.94 2.76 1.31
CA ILE A 132 12.04 1.79 1.27
C ILE A 132 12.39 1.40 2.71
N ASN A 133 12.55 0.11 2.98
CA ASN A 133 13.10 -0.38 4.24
C ASN A 133 14.21 -1.37 3.95
N VAL A 134 15.27 -1.38 4.77
CA VAL A 134 16.43 -2.26 4.60
C VAL A 134 16.74 -3.00 5.90
N ALA A 135 17.17 -4.26 5.79
CA ALA A 135 17.61 -5.12 6.87
C ALA A 135 16.60 -5.28 8.01
N LEU A 136 15.30 -5.27 7.68
CA LEU A 136 14.26 -5.62 8.62
C LEU A 136 14.20 -7.14 8.82
N PRO A 137 13.78 -7.62 10.01
CA PRO A 137 13.51 -9.03 10.20
C PRO A 137 12.52 -9.53 9.15
N PRO A 138 12.81 -10.64 8.46
CA PRO A 138 11.88 -11.18 7.48
C PRO A 138 10.57 -11.57 8.18
N PRO A 139 9.45 -11.56 7.46
CA PRO A 139 8.20 -12.12 7.98
C PRO A 139 8.41 -13.56 8.46
N GLU A 140 7.79 -13.92 9.59
CA GLU A 140 7.99 -15.23 10.26
C GLU A 140 7.68 -16.43 9.35
N ASP A 141 6.90 -16.23 8.29
CA ASP A 141 6.43 -17.27 7.40
C ASP A 141 7.35 -17.53 6.19
N ARG A 142 8.49 -16.84 6.07
CA ARG A 142 9.53 -17.18 5.10
C ARG A 142 10.94 -16.79 5.59
N ALA A 143 11.68 -17.77 6.09
CA ALA A 143 13.07 -17.57 6.50
C ALA A 143 14.00 -17.48 5.27
N PHE A 144 15.05 -16.66 5.35
CA PHE A 144 16.03 -16.52 4.27
C PHE A 144 16.70 -17.85 3.89
N ALA A 145 16.94 -18.72 4.87
CA ALA A 145 17.54 -20.04 4.64
C ALA A 145 16.70 -20.90 3.68
N ASP A 146 15.37 -20.79 3.73
CA ASP A 146 14.47 -21.55 2.85
C ASP A 146 14.51 -21.02 1.41
N VAL A 147 14.63 -19.70 1.25
CA VAL A 147 14.81 -19.06 -0.06
C VAL A 147 16.12 -19.53 -0.70
N TRP A 148 17.21 -19.50 0.04
CA TRP A 148 18.51 -19.99 -0.44
C TRP A 148 18.53 -21.47 -0.76
N SER A 149 17.90 -22.29 0.09
CA SER A 149 17.77 -23.73 -0.15
C SER A 149 16.99 -24.04 -1.43
N SER A 150 15.97 -23.24 -1.73
CA SER A 150 15.17 -23.35 -2.95
C SER A 150 15.92 -22.94 -4.22
N LEU A 151 16.91 -22.05 -4.10
CA LEU A 151 17.76 -21.59 -5.21
C LEU A 151 18.89 -22.58 -5.55
N GLY A 152 19.08 -23.64 -4.74
CA GLY A 152 20.12 -24.65 -4.95
C GLY A 152 21.55 -24.12 -4.79
N GLY A 153 21.70 -22.94 -4.18
CA GLY A 153 22.96 -22.25 -3.94
C GLY A 153 23.44 -22.37 -2.50
N GLU A 154 24.69 -21.95 -2.27
CA GLU A 154 25.21 -21.75 -0.92
C GLU A 154 24.66 -20.45 -0.34
N LEU A 155 24.31 -20.46 0.95
CA LEU A 155 23.85 -19.27 1.66
C LEU A 155 24.93 -18.18 1.60
N LYS A 156 24.58 -17.04 1.01
CA LYS A 156 25.43 -15.84 0.96
C LYS A 156 24.91 -14.75 1.91
N PRO A 157 25.81 -13.91 2.45
CA PRO A 157 25.41 -12.67 3.10
C PRO A 157 24.53 -11.84 2.15
N SER A 158 23.39 -11.38 2.65
CA SER A 158 22.38 -10.66 1.86
C SER A 158 21.71 -9.57 2.70
N LEU A 159 21.23 -8.53 2.01
CA LEU A 159 20.39 -7.49 2.60
C LEU A 159 18.97 -7.67 2.10
N ASP A 160 18.01 -7.70 3.03
CA ASP A 160 16.59 -7.63 2.67
C ASP A 160 16.19 -6.17 2.45
N VAL A 161 15.70 -5.85 1.25
CA VAL A 161 15.22 -4.53 0.89
C VAL A 161 13.75 -4.63 0.50
N VAL A 162 12.88 -3.99 1.28
CA VAL A 162 11.44 -4.04 1.08
C VAL A 162 10.93 -2.69 0.60
N ILE A 163 10.35 -2.68 -0.59
CA ILE A 163 9.70 -1.50 -1.16
C ILE A 163 8.19 -1.67 -1.03
N THR A 164 7.55 -0.71 -0.38
CA THR A 164 6.07 -0.68 -0.29
C THR A 164 5.53 0.34 -1.26
N ALA A 165 4.93 -0.16 -2.35
CA ALA A 165 4.39 0.66 -3.43
C ALA A 165 2.85 0.75 -3.36
N PRO A 166 2.27 1.95 -3.41
CA PRO A 166 0.84 2.15 -3.61
C PRO A 166 0.45 1.86 -5.07
N MET A 167 -0.71 1.24 -5.28
CA MET A 167 -1.25 0.90 -6.59
C MET A 167 -2.73 1.24 -6.65
N THR A 168 -3.15 1.97 -7.68
CA THR A 168 -4.58 2.21 -7.93
C THR A 168 -5.27 0.90 -8.31
N ARG A 169 -6.58 0.83 -8.05
CA ARG A 169 -7.40 -0.33 -8.43
C ARG A 169 -7.92 -0.27 -9.86
N GLY A 170 -7.73 0.85 -10.56
CA GLY A 170 -8.17 1.04 -11.94
C GLY A 170 -9.70 0.98 -12.13
N ILE A 171 -10.47 1.08 -11.05
CA ILE A 171 -11.93 1.03 -11.06
C ILE A 171 -12.51 2.34 -10.55
N SER A 172 -13.56 2.80 -11.21
CA SER A 172 -14.30 4.01 -10.87
C SER A 172 -15.79 3.73 -10.89
N TYR A 173 -16.51 4.26 -9.91
CA TYR A 173 -17.96 4.15 -9.81
C TYR A 173 -18.58 5.52 -10.09
N PRO A 174 -19.31 5.70 -11.21
CA PRO A 174 -20.00 6.95 -11.45
C PRO A 174 -21.06 7.15 -10.37
N VAL A 175 -21.17 8.37 -9.84
CA VAL A 175 -22.25 8.67 -8.91
C VAL A 175 -23.56 8.88 -9.66
N GLY A 176 -24.68 8.60 -8.98
CA GLY A 176 -26.01 8.92 -9.50
C GLY A 176 -26.22 10.42 -9.65
N PRO A 177 -27.31 10.85 -10.29
CA PRO A 177 -27.64 12.27 -10.41
C PRO A 177 -27.73 12.92 -9.02
N PRO A 178 -27.43 14.24 -8.93
CA PRO A 178 -27.57 14.98 -7.69
C PRO A 178 -28.94 14.79 -7.05
N VAL A 179 -28.98 14.74 -5.71
CA VAL A 179 -30.25 14.70 -4.98
C VAL A 179 -30.85 16.11 -4.99
N ASP A 180 -31.85 16.32 -5.84
CA ASP A 180 -32.49 17.63 -5.99
C ASP A 180 -33.54 17.92 -4.90
N ARG A 181 -34.13 16.87 -4.32
CA ARG A 181 -35.20 17.00 -3.34
C ARG A 181 -35.19 15.88 -2.31
N VAL A 182 -35.33 16.24 -1.04
CA VAL A 182 -35.61 15.32 0.07
C VAL A 182 -37.02 15.61 0.56
N GLU A 183 -37.94 14.66 0.40
CA GLU A 183 -39.30 14.75 0.94
C GLU A 183 -39.43 13.82 2.16
N THR A 184 -39.77 14.38 3.32
CA THR A 184 -40.00 13.62 4.55
C THR A 184 -41.49 13.60 4.86
N ARG A 185 -42.10 12.41 4.90
CA ARG A 185 -43.48 12.23 5.36
C ARG A 185 -43.48 11.66 6.78
N LEU A 186 -44.09 12.40 7.71
CA LEU A 186 -44.30 11.97 9.09
C LEU A 186 -45.77 11.59 9.28
N SER A 187 -46.04 10.46 9.94
CA SER A 187 -47.40 10.04 10.29
C SER A 187 -47.50 9.71 11.78
N ALA A 188 -48.58 10.15 12.44
CA ALA A 188 -48.82 9.89 13.86
C ALA A 188 -49.03 8.38 14.13
N ALA A 189 -49.69 7.69 13.19
CA ALA A 189 -49.93 6.25 13.27
C ALA A 189 -48.63 5.41 13.33
N SER A 190 -47.57 5.83 12.64
CA SER A 190 -46.27 5.14 12.65
C SER A 190 -45.43 5.42 13.91
N LEU A 191 -45.81 6.39 14.74
CA LEU A 191 -45.10 6.79 15.97
C LEU A 191 -45.79 6.27 17.25
N GLY A 192 -46.79 5.39 17.11
CA GLY A 192 -47.55 4.86 18.25
C GLY A 192 -48.45 5.89 18.94
N VAL A 193 -48.59 7.08 18.35
CA VAL A 193 -49.54 8.10 18.82
C VAL A 193 -50.89 7.77 18.22
N THR A 194 -51.61 6.86 18.87
CA THR A 194 -53.05 6.75 18.71
C THR A 194 -53.67 7.92 19.45
N ASP A 195 -54.37 8.79 18.73
CA ASP A 195 -55.18 9.85 19.32
C ASP A 195 -56.38 9.19 20.03
N GLU A 196 -56.13 8.57 21.19
CA GLU A 196 -57.20 8.24 22.12
C GLU A 196 -57.68 9.55 22.70
N VAL A 197 -58.62 10.18 22.00
CA VAL A 197 -59.49 11.18 22.60
C VAL A 197 -60.25 10.45 23.71
N ARG A 198 -59.67 10.44 24.92
CA ARG A 198 -60.43 10.11 26.14
C ARG A 198 -61.52 11.15 26.23
N ASN A 199 -62.72 10.77 25.79
CA ASN A 199 -63.95 11.47 26.12
C ASN A 199 -64.11 11.41 27.64
N LEU A 200 -63.47 12.34 28.34
CA LEU A 200 -63.78 12.64 29.71
C LEU A 200 -65.25 13.10 29.71
N PRO A 201 -66.14 12.46 30.49
CA PRO A 201 -67.53 12.88 30.55
C PRO A 201 -67.57 14.35 30.98
N ARG A 202 -68.25 15.18 30.17
CA ARG A 202 -68.54 16.56 30.54
C ARG A 202 -69.26 16.56 31.88
N VAL A 203 -68.62 17.07 32.92
CA VAL A 203 -69.29 17.40 34.19
C VAL A 203 -70.29 18.52 33.86
N GLY A 204 -71.57 18.13 33.75
CA GLY A 204 -72.67 19.08 33.58
C GLY A 204 -72.86 19.93 34.84
N PRO A 205 -73.35 21.17 34.70
CA PRO A 205 -73.46 22.09 35.83
C PRO A 205 -74.50 21.59 36.83
N ASP A 206 -74.09 21.58 38.10
CA ASP A 206 -74.87 21.25 39.29
C ASP A 206 -76.15 22.11 39.36
N ARG A 207 -77.32 21.49 39.18
CA ARG A 207 -78.62 22.18 39.25
C ARG A 207 -79.03 22.35 40.72
N ALA A 208 -78.75 23.56 41.21
CA ALA A 208 -79.52 24.35 42.17
C ALA A 208 -80.50 23.63 43.12
N ARG A 209 -80.17 23.66 44.43
CA ARG A 209 -81.13 23.53 45.53
C ARG A 209 -82.11 24.71 45.55
N PRO A 210 -83.42 24.51 45.78
CA PRO A 210 -84.31 25.60 46.16
C PRO A 210 -84.31 25.79 47.69
N ARG A 211 -84.22 27.05 48.12
CA ARG A 211 -84.50 27.50 49.49
C ARG A 211 -86.00 27.68 49.67
N ARG A 212 -86.59 27.02 50.66
CA ARG A 212 -87.42 27.61 51.72
C ARG A 212 -87.67 26.59 52.81
#